data_AF-A0A1H4I4N4-F1
#
_entry.id   AF-A0A1H4I4N4-F1
#
_cell.length_a   1.000
_cell.length_b   1.000
_cell.length_c   1.000
_cell.angle_alpha   90.00
_cell.angle_beta   90.00
_cell.angle_gamma   90.00
#
_symmetry.space_group_name_H-M   'P 1'
#
loop_
_entity.id
_entity.type
_entity.pdbx_description
1 polymer ?
#
loop_
_entity_poly.entity_id
_entity_poly.type
_entity_poly.pdbx_seq_one_letter_code
_entity_poly.pdbx_strand_id
1 'polypeptide(L)'
;MSYDGGEISTILRSELDAQWSGLYSMSPGVRGPFVAERADNNGTHARALVTGTWGIQGAAWGKPEIKSINARSDNLFRVAKWRELYRAGKTALVPMNGYVEFVETSPKYKVPVFIHDNTTPLLTAAGLYDEEQGAYTIITMEADLGAGEVHTRQPIFVPEDMQDRWLQVGAGDTPGKGATDKHKETLAELRDFSSEVTERLEYYAISRDYNNTRKLAADDRRADPSLIEPDPEMQHIIDTADFEPALSPKERKAQR
;
A
#
# COMPACT_ATOMS: atom_id res chain seq x y z
N MET A 1 -12.41 -4.11 11.80
CA MET A 1 -11.91 -3.40 13.01
C MET A 1 -10.70 -2.59 12.63
N SER A 2 -10.63 -1.28 12.88
CA SER A 2 -9.38 -0.50 12.71
C SER A 2 -8.40 -0.83 13.84
N TYR A 3 -7.11 -0.95 13.53
CA TYR A 3 -6.08 -1.13 14.55
C TYR A 3 -5.52 0.21 15.03
N ASP A 4 -5.32 0.32 16.33
CA ASP A 4 -4.57 1.41 16.95
C ASP A 4 -3.06 1.18 16.87
N GLY A 5 -2.28 2.18 17.28
CA GLY A 5 -0.82 2.09 17.24
C GLY A 5 -0.24 0.99 18.13
N GLY A 6 -0.83 0.72 19.29
CA GLY A 6 -0.36 -0.33 20.21
C GLY A 6 -0.57 -1.73 19.64
N GLU A 7 -1.72 -1.97 19.02
CA GLU A 7 -2.02 -3.23 18.34
C GLU A 7 -1.09 -3.46 17.14
N ILE A 8 -0.90 -2.44 16.30
CA ILE A 8 0.04 -2.50 15.16
C ILE A 8 1.45 -2.76 15.66
N SER A 9 1.92 -2.03 16.68
CA SER A 9 3.25 -2.22 17.28
C SER A 9 3.44 -3.63 17.82
N THR A 10 2.42 -4.21 18.42
CA THR A 10 2.46 -5.60 18.91
C THR A 10 2.59 -6.59 17.75
N ILE A 11 1.73 -6.49 16.73
CA ILE A 11 1.73 -7.38 15.56
C ILE A 11 3.05 -7.28 14.79
N LEU A 12 3.54 -6.06 14.58
CA LEU A 12 4.75 -5.78 13.81
C LEU A 12 6.01 -5.71 14.67
N ARG A 13 5.97 -6.12 15.94
CA ARG A 13 7.15 -6.16 16.84
C ARG A 13 7.95 -4.85 16.85
N SER A 14 7.27 -3.72 16.92
CA SER A 14 7.88 -2.39 16.88
C SER A 14 7.63 -1.60 18.15
N GLU A 15 8.53 -0.69 18.47
CA GLU A 15 8.32 0.32 19.49
C GLU A 15 7.26 1.34 19.04
N LEU A 16 6.50 1.88 19.99
CA LEU A 16 5.47 2.88 19.72
C LEU A 16 6.09 4.29 19.77
N ASP A 17 6.56 4.80 18.64
CA ASP A 17 7.18 6.14 18.52
C ASP A 17 6.16 7.22 18.10
N ALA A 18 4.94 6.83 17.71
CA ALA A 18 3.88 7.76 17.34
C ALA A 18 2.49 7.29 17.77
N GLN A 19 1.64 8.23 18.16
CA GLN A 19 0.22 7.95 18.41
C GLN A 19 -0.51 7.71 17.10
N TRP A 20 -1.31 6.64 17.06
CA TRP A 20 -2.19 6.28 15.96
C TRP A 20 -3.48 5.69 16.51
N SER A 21 -4.63 6.18 16.05
CA SER A 21 -5.95 5.79 16.54
C SER A 21 -6.78 4.96 15.55
N GLY A 22 -6.22 4.63 14.38
CA GLY A 22 -6.95 3.97 13.30
C GLY A 22 -7.78 4.94 12.45
N LEU A 23 -7.85 4.66 11.15
CA LEU A 23 -8.74 5.31 10.19
C LEU A 23 -9.28 4.25 9.23
N TYR A 24 -10.53 4.41 8.80
CA TYR A 24 -11.19 3.58 7.80
C TYR A 24 -11.13 4.18 6.39
N SER A 25 -10.93 5.50 6.28
CA SER A 25 -10.69 6.20 5.01
C SER A 25 -9.32 6.89 4.99
N MET A 26 -8.30 6.14 4.54
CA MET A 26 -6.96 6.66 4.25
C MET A 26 -6.89 7.18 2.81
N SER A 27 -6.49 8.44 2.64
CA SER A 27 -6.38 9.10 1.33
C SER A 27 -4.97 9.65 1.12
N PRO A 28 -4.55 9.85 -0.14
CA PRO A 28 -3.32 10.58 -0.46
C PRO A 28 -3.18 11.88 0.35
N GLY A 29 -2.02 12.09 0.95
CA GLY A 29 -1.71 13.27 1.77
C GLY A 29 -2.15 13.18 3.24
N VAL A 30 -2.88 12.14 3.63
CA VAL A 30 -3.23 11.87 5.04
C VAL A 30 -2.02 11.28 5.75
N ARG A 31 -1.84 11.62 7.03
CA ARG A 31 -0.82 11.00 7.87
C ARG A 31 -1.26 9.60 8.28
N GLY A 32 -0.43 8.60 8.04
CA GLY A 32 -0.70 7.19 8.35
C GLY A 32 0.48 6.50 9.04
N PRO A 33 0.24 5.33 9.64
CA PRO A 33 1.27 4.55 10.30
C PRO A 33 2.12 3.81 9.28
N PHE A 34 3.41 3.71 9.56
CA PHE A 34 4.32 2.77 8.92
C PHE A 34 5.38 2.35 9.92
N VAL A 35 5.95 1.17 9.74
CA VAL A 35 7.04 0.65 10.56
C VAL A 35 8.33 0.71 9.77
N ALA A 36 9.39 1.21 10.39
CA ALA A 36 10.73 1.28 9.80
C ALA A 36 11.80 0.94 10.84
N GLU A 37 12.98 0.52 10.40
CA GLU A 37 14.16 0.51 11.27
C GLU A 37 14.70 1.94 11.41
N ARG A 38 14.89 2.38 12.65
CA ARG A 38 15.51 3.66 12.97
C ARG A 38 16.67 3.43 13.93
N ALA A 39 17.74 4.17 13.74
CA ALA A 39 18.79 4.24 14.75
C ALA A 39 18.23 4.97 15.97
N ASP A 40 18.33 4.34 17.14
CA ASP A 40 18.11 5.00 18.42
C ASP A 40 19.24 5.99 18.72
N ASN A 41 19.12 6.71 19.85
CA ASN A 41 20.12 7.68 20.30
C ASN A 41 21.50 7.06 20.60
N ASN A 42 21.59 5.73 20.68
CA ASN A 42 22.81 4.97 20.92
C ASN A 42 23.36 4.31 19.65
N GLY A 43 22.74 4.54 18.48
CA GLY A 43 23.12 3.94 17.20
C GLY A 43 22.68 2.49 17.03
N THR A 44 21.85 1.97 17.92
CA THR A 44 21.22 0.65 17.76
C THR A 44 19.99 0.79 16.87
N HIS A 45 19.88 -0.04 15.84
CA HIS A 45 18.71 -0.04 14.98
C HIS A 45 17.57 -0.78 15.68
N ALA A 46 16.46 -0.07 15.93
CA ALA A 46 15.23 -0.62 16.47
C ALA A 46 14.08 -0.40 15.49
N ARG A 47 13.15 -1.35 15.47
CA ARG A 47 11.93 -1.24 14.67
C ARG A 47 10.96 -0.31 15.39
N ALA A 48 10.50 0.75 14.72
CA ALA A 48 9.61 1.74 15.31
C ALA A 48 8.36 1.95 14.46
N LEU A 49 7.19 2.08 15.10
CA LEU A 49 5.97 2.58 14.49
C LEU A 49 6.02 4.10 14.42
N VAL A 50 6.03 4.62 13.21
CA VAL A 50 6.12 6.05 12.90
C VAL A 50 4.85 6.48 12.19
N THR A 51 4.54 7.78 12.22
CA THR A 51 3.51 8.36 11.34
C THR A 51 4.13 9.32 10.33
N GLY A 52 3.62 9.28 9.10
CA GLY A 52 4.07 10.17 8.03
C GLY A 52 2.99 10.40 6.99
N THR A 53 3.19 11.38 6.14
CA THR A 53 2.26 11.72 5.04
C THR A 53 2.30 10.62 3.97
N TRP A 54 1.15 10.05 3.60
CA TRP A 54 1.10 9.13 2.47
C TRP A 54 1.25 9.90 1.15
N GLY A 55 2.41 9.76 0.52
CA GLY A 55 2.79 10.42 -0.72
C GLY A 55 4.10 11.16 -0.58
N ILE A 56 5.17 10.61 -1.18
CA ILE A 56 6.48 11.25 -1.26
C ILE A 56 6.47 12.27 -2.40
N GLN A 57 6.90 13.48 -2.11
CA GLN A 57 7.00 14.55 -3.07
C GLN A 57 8.15 14.31 -4.05
N GLY A 58 7.82 14.34 -5.35
CA GLY A 58 8.83 14.32 -6.42
C GLY A 58 9.45 15.69 -6.65
N ALA A 59 10.73 15.72 -7.01
CA ALA A 59 11.38 16.92 -7.54
C ALA A 59 10.99 17.11 -9.01
N ALA A 60 10.01 17.97 -9.30
CA ALA A 60 9.73 18.43 -10.66
C ALA A 60 9.97 19.93 -10.73
N TRP A 61 11.07 20.34 -11.38
CA TRP A 61 11.38 21.74 -11.64
C TRP A 61 10.19 22.44 -12.31
N GLY A 62 9.58 23.42 -11.63
CA GLY A 62 8.54 24.29 -12.19
C GLY A 62 7.15 23.68 -12.34
N LYS A 63 6.83 22.54 -11.68
CA LYS A 63 5.46 22.00 -11.63
C LYS A 63 4.97 21.85 -10.19
N PRO A 64 3.65 22.01 -9.93
CA PRO A 64 3.09 21.72 -8.61
C PRO A 64 3.46 20.30 -8.18
N GLU A 65 3.78 20.18 -6.90
CA GLU A 65 4.31 19.00 -6.21
C GLU A 65 3.45 17.75 -6.45
N ILE A 66 3.83 16.89 -7.41
CA ILE A 66 3.17 15.61 -7.60
C ILE A 66 3.60 14.69 -6.46
N LYS A 67 2.68 14.44 -5.52
CA LYS A 67 2.86 13.42 -4.47
C LYS A 67 2.75 12.04 -5.09
N SER A 68 3.81 11.25 -4.97
CA SER A 68 3.87 9.86 -5.42
C SER A 68 3.46 8.94 -4.28
N ILE A 69 2.18 8.57 -4.28
CA ILE A 69 1.59 7.66 -3.28
C ILE A 69 2.00 6.20 -3.47
N ASN A 70 2.39 5.84 -4.70
CA ASN A 70 2.83 4.51 -5.07
C ASN A 70 4.15 4.54 -5.83
N ALA A 71 5.05 3.61 -5.52
CA ALA A 71 6.23 3.28 -6.30
C ALA A 71 6.01 1.95 -7.06
N ARG A 72 6.29 1.88 -8.35
CA ARG A 72 6.10 0.65 -9.11
C ARG A 72 7.33 -0.25 -8.98
N SER A 73 7.12 -1.52 -8.66
CA SER A 73 8.21 -2.49 -8.52
C SER A 73 9.03 -2.69 -9.82
N ASP A 74 8.39 -2.57 -10.99
CA ASP A 74 9.03 -2.71 -12.30
C ASP A 74 10.11 -1.67 -12.60
N ASN A 75 10.02 -0.49 -12.00
CA ASN A 75 10.94 0.62 -12.20
C ASN A 75 11.57 1.15 -10.91
N LEU A 76 11.37 0.46 -9.78
CA LEU A 76 11.84 0.84 -8.44
C LEU A 76 13.34 1.19 -8.43
N PHE A 77 14.16 0.38 -9.09
CA PHE A 77 15.61 0.61 -9.15
C PHE A 77 16.05 1.53 -10.31
N ARG A 78 15.15 1.86 -11.24
CA ARG A 78 15.43 2.75 -12.38
C ARG A 78 15.17 4.22 -12.02
N VAL A 79 14.08 4.48 -11.30
CA VAL A 79 13.74 5.82 -10.82
C VAL A 79 14.74 6.26 -9.74
N ALA A 80 15.39 7.41 -9.93
CA ALA A 80 16.48 7.86 -9.06
C ALA A 80 16.05 7.99 -7.60
N LYS A 81 14.92 8.66 -7.33
CA LYS A 81 14.38 8.85 -5.98
C LYS A 81 14.15 7.52 -5.24
N TRP A 82 13.47 6.56 -5.88
CA TRP A 82 13.20 5.25 -5.29
C TRP A 82 14.46 4.45 -5.07
N ARG A 83 15.38 4.45 -6.05
CA ARG A 83 16.68 3.81 -5.93
C ARG A 83 17.49 4.39 -4.77
N GLU A 84 17.48 5.71 -4.58
CA GLU A 84 18.22 6.39 -3.51
C GLU A 84 17.65 6.09 -2.12
N LEU A 85 16.33 6.18 -1.94
CA LEU A 85 15.68 5.80 -0.68
C LEU A 85 15.96 4.34 -0.34
N TYR A 86 15.78 3.44 -1.30
CA TYR A 86 16.05 2.02 -1.11
C TYR A 86 17.53 1.74 -0.79
N ARG A 87 18.47 2.43 -1.46
CA ARG A 87 19.92 2.35 -1.16
C ARG A 87 20.28 2.87 0.22
N ALA A 88 19.52 3.81 0.75
CA ALA A 88 19.73 4.39 2.07
C ALA A 88 19.06 3.58 3.19
N GLY A 89 18.53 2.38 2.90
CA GLY A 89 17.81 1.58 3.88
C GLY A 89 16.46 2.15 4.28
N LYS A 90 15.86 3.02 3.46
CA LYS A 90 14.61 3.70 3.79
C LYS A 90 13.38 2.89 3.37
N THR A 91 13.38 1.60 3.71
CA THR A 91 12.24 0.69 3.51
C THR A 91 11.26 0.78 4.68
N ALA A 92 9.99 0.51 4.41
CA ALA A 92 8.92 0.58 5.39
C ALA A 92 7.96 -0.61 5.24
N LEU A 93 7.34 -1.01 6.34
CA LEU A 93 6.17 -1.88 6.38
C LEU A 93 4.94 -1.00 6.60
N VAL A 94 3.97 -1.05 5.70
CA VAL A 94 2.75 -0.25 5.76
C VAL A 94 1.58 -1.16 6.14
N PRO A 95 1.13 -1.14 7.40
CA PRO A 95 0.02 -1.96 7.86
C PRO A 95 -1.32 -1.46 7.28
N MET A 96 -2.20 -2.39 6.91
CA MET A 96 -3.56 -2.09 6.47
C MET A 96 -4.49 -3.26 6.73
N ASN A 97 -5.76 -2.98 6.96
CA ASN A 97 -6.79 -4.02 7.07
C ASN A 97 -7.22 -4.57 5.70
N GLY A 98 -6.91 -3.81 4.67
CA GLY A 98 -7.46 -3.90 3.33
C GLY A 98 -7.26 -2.57 2.62
N TYR A 99 -7.70 -2.50 1.37
CA TYR A 99 -7.60 -1.30 0.55
C TYR A 99 -8.85 -1.16 -0.31
N VAL A 100 -9.15 0.08 -0.72
CA VAL A 100 -10.31 0.36 -1.56
C VAL A 100 -9.86 0.58 -2.99
N GLU A 101 -10.53 -0.09 -3.92
CA GLU A 101 -10.44 0.15 -5.35
C GLU A 101 -11.81 0.52 -5.91
N PHE A 102 -11.85 1.00 -7.15
CA PHE A 102 -13.08 1.53 -7.75
C PHE A 102 -13.44 0.82 -9.05
N VAL A 103 -14.55 0.09 -9.03
CA VAL A 103 -15.15 -0.54 -10.21
C VAL A 103 -15.88 0.52 -11.02
N GLU A 104 -15.54 0.66 -12.31
CA GLU A 104 -16.26 1.53 -13.24
C GLU A 104 -17.43 0.77 -13.87
N THR A 105 -18.65 1.01 -13.39
CA THR A 105 -19.86 0.30 -13.86
C THR A 105 -20.55 1.01 -15.03
N SER A 106 -20.24 2.29 -15.26
CA SER A 106 -20.65 3.04 -16.45
C SER A 106 -19.77 4.29 -16.60
N PRO A 107 -19.80 5.00 -17.75
CA PRO A 107 -19.03 6.22 -17.91
C PRO A 107 -19.32 7.24 -16.79
N LYS A 108 -18.30 7.54 -15.98
CA LYS A 108 -18.35 8.43 -14.79
C LYS A 108 -19.03 7.87 -13.55
N TYR A 109 -19.43 6.59 -13.54
CA TYR A 109 -19.95 5.95 -12.34
C TYR A 109 -18.96 4.93 -11.81
N LYS A 110 -18.52 5.16 -10.57
CA LYS A 110 -17.57 4.30 -9.88
C LYS A 110 -18.15 3.83 -8.56
N VAL A 111 -18.15 2.52 -8.37
CA VAL A 111 -18.51 1.84 -7.12
C VAL A 111 -17.22 1.51 -6.38
N PRO A 112 -17.04 1.99 -5.15
CA PRO A 112 -15.92 1.56 -4.32
C PRO A 112 -16.14 0.12 -3.84
N VAL A 113 -15.08 -0.68 -3.88
CA VAL A 113 -15.04 -2.02 -3.27
C VAL A 113 -13.94 -2.05 -2.22
N PHE A 114 -14.23 -2.66 -1.07
CA PHE A 114 -13.23 -2.91 -0.05
C PHE A 114 -12.63 -4.28 -0.27
N ILE A 115 -11.32 -4.32 -0.55
CA ILE A 115 -10.55 -5.55 -0.76
C ILE A 115 -9.82 -5.87 0.55
N HIS A 116 -10.00 -7.07 1.06
CA HIS A 116 -9.44 -7.49 2.35
C HIS A 116 -9.14 -8.99 2.40
N ASP A 117 -8.48 -9.39 3.48
CA ASP A 117 -8.19 -10.79 3.78
C ASP A 117 -8.97 -11.22 5.01
N ASN A 118 -9.78 -12.28 4.89
CA ASN A 118 -10.56 -12.82 6.02
C ASN A 118 -9.72 -13.69 6.98
N THR A 119 -8.53 -14.10 6.54
CA THR A 119 -7.68 -15.05 7.27
C THR A 119 -6.52 -14.37 7.99
N THR A 120 -6.08 -13.21 7.51
CA THR A 120 -5.01 -12.44 8.14
C THR A 120 -5.56 -11.17 8.79
N PRO A 121 -5.32 -10.96 10.11
CA PRO A 121 -5.86 -9.81 10.83
C PRO A 121 -5.34 -8.47 10.28
N LEU A 122 -4.09 -8.41 9.80
CA LEU A 122 -3.45 -7.20 9.30
C LEU A 122 -2.54 -7.50 8.10
N LEU A 123 -2.90 -6.99 6.93
CA LEU A 123 -2.02 -7.02 5.76
C LEU A 123 -0.87 -6.04 5.96
N THR A 124 0.30 -6.40 5.46
CA THR A 124 1.51 -5.56 5.57
C THR A 124 2.08 -5.35 4.18
N ALA A 125 2.04 -4.12 3.67
CA ALA A 125 2.59 -3.77 2.37
C ALA A 125 4.04 -3.28 2.47
N ALA A 126 4.82 -3.59 1.44
CA ALA A 126 6.15 -3.03 1.23
C ALA A 126 6.03 -1.54 0.88
N GLY A 127 6.83 -0.70 1.53
CA GLY A 127 6.87 0.74 1.29
C GLY A 127 8.28 1.30 1.30
N LEU A 128 8.41 2.56 0.89
CA LEU A 128 9.60 3.39 1.14
C LEU A 128 9.18 4.61 1.95
N TYR A 129 10.09 5.16 2.73
CA TYR A 129 9.88 6.41 3.45
C TYR A 129 10.95 7.45 3.14
N ASP A 130 10.60 8.71 3.31
CA ASP A 130 11.48 9.86 3.22
C ASP A 130 11.40 10.61 4.54
N GLU A 131 12.50 10.54 5.30
CA GLU A 131 12.61 11.11 6.64
C GLU A 131 12.59 12.64 6.63
N GLU A 132 13.19 13.27 5.61
CA GLU A 132 13.22 14.73 5.47
C GLU A 132 11.83 15.28 5.19
N GLN A 133 11.03 14.55 4.41
CA GLN A 133 9.65 14.93 4.11
C GLN A 133 8.64 14.47 5.16
N GLY A 134 9.04 13.57 6.08
CA GLY A 134 8.11 12.88 6.97
C GLY A 134 6.99 12.19 6.19
N ALA A 135 7.34 11.50 5.10
CA ALA A 135 6.40 10.94 4.13
C ALA A 135 6.74 9.50 3.75
N TYR A 136 5.77 8.75 3.24
CA TYR A 136 5.96 7.37 2.78
C TYR A 136 5.18 7.07 1.50
N THR A 137 5.54 5.98 0.82
CA THR A 137 4.91 5.50 -0.41
C THR A 137 4.76 3.99 -0.35
N ILE A 138 3.73 3.44 -0.98
CA ILE A 138 3.50 1.99 -1.05
C ILE A 138 4.10 1.46 -2.34
N ILE A 139 4.80 0.33 -2.29
CA ILE A 139 5.31 -0.35 -3.48
C ILE A 139 4.18 -1.21 -4.05
N THR A 140 3.97 -1.11 -5.36
CA THR A 140 2.91 -1.82 -6.07
C THR A 140 3.47 -2.73 -7.14
N MET A 141 2.71 -3.76 -7.52
CA MET A 141 2.93 -4.61 -8.69
C MET A 141 1.70 -4.64 -9.60
N GLU A 142 1.80 -5.32 -10.74
CA GLU A 142 0.62 -5.60 -11.56
C GLU A 142 -0.29 -6.54 -10.77
N ALA A 143 -1.60 -6.29 -10.83
CA ALA A 143 -2.54 -7.13 -10.13
C ALA A 143 -2.74 -8.46 -10.86
N ASP A 144 -2.76 -9.55 -10.11
CA ASP A 144 -3.15 -10.88 -10.59
C ASP A 144 -4.68 -11.03 -10.54
N LEU A 145 -5.22 -12.04 -11.25
CA LEU A 145 -6.62 -12.12 -11.68
C LEU A 145 -7.67 -11.76 -10.60
N GLY A 146 -7.49 -12.06 -9.30
CA GLY A 146 -8.43 -11.62 -8.24
C GLY A 146 -8.45 -10.10 -7.95
N ALA A 147 -7.29 -9.43 -7.85
CA ALA A 147 -7.23 -7.97 -7.71
C ALA A 147 -7.30 -7.26 -9.09
N GLY A 148 -6.88 -7.97 -10.13
CA GLY A 148 -6.87 -7.57 -11.54
C GLY A 148 -8.26 -7.39 -12.10
N GLU A 149 -9.23 -8.16 -11.59
CA GLU A 149 -10.65 -8.00 -11.89
C GLU A 149 -11.10 -6.55 -11.64
N VAL A 150 -10.71 -5.98 -10.50
CA VAL A 150 -11.11 -4.64 -10.06
C VAL A 150 -10.17 -3.55 -10.58
N HIS A 151 -8.84 -3.75 -10.52
CA HIS A 151 -7.87 -2.73 -10.90
C HIS A 151 -6.52 -3.29 -11.37
N THR A 152 -5.80 -2.52 -12.17
CA THR A 152 -4.58 -2.99 -12.85
C THR A 152 -3.34 -3.17 -11.95
N ARG A 153 -3.43 -2.77 -10.68
CA ARG A 153 -2.29 -2.71 -9.75
C ARG A 153 -2.73 -3.11 -8.35
N GLN A 154 -1.80 -3.68 -7.60
CA GLN A 154 -1.99 -4.04 -6.20
C GLN A 154 -0.75 -3.71 -5.36
N PRO A 155 -0.87 -3.55 -4.04
CA PRO A 155 0.27 -3.50 -3.14
C PRO A 155 1.15 -4.75 -3.25
N ILE A 156 2.45 -4.61 -2.98
CA ILE A 156 3.30 -5.76 -2.69
C ILE A 156 3.18 -6.04 -1.20
N PHE A 157 2.79 -7.25 -0.82
CA PHE A 157 2.68 -7.68 0.58
C PHE A 157 4.00 -8.31 1.06
N VAL A 158 4.28 -8.16 2.36
CA VAL A 158 5.47 -8.68 3.03
C VAL A 158 5.05 -9.71 4.09
N PRO A 159 5.39 -11.00 3.93
CA PRO A 159 5.09 -12.01 4.94
C PRO A 159 5.95 -11.80 6.20
N GLU A 160 5.47 -12.31 7.33
CA GLU A 160 6.07 -12.09 8.65
C GLU A 160 7.55 -12.46 8.73
N ASP A 161 7.93 -13.57 8.11
CA ASP A 161 9.29 -14.13 8.07
C ASP A 161 10.25 -13.32 7.17
N MET A 162 9.71 -12.47 6.29
CA MET A 162 10.50 -11.59 5.41
C MET A 162 10.55 -10.14 5.88
N GLN A 163 9.83 -9.77 6.95
CA GLN A 163 9.76 -8.39 7.43
C GLN A 163 11.13 -7.85 7.85
N ASP A 164 11.93 -8.62 8.59
CA ASP A 164 13.28 -8.21 9.02
C ASP A 164 14.20 -8.03 7.81
N ARG A 165 14.17 -8.99 6.88
CA ARG A 165 14.92 -8.92 5.63
C ARG A 165 14.54 -7.68 4.83
N TRP A 166 13.25 -7.36 4.74
CA TRP A 166 12.75 -6.19 4.04
C TRP A 166 13.19 -4.86 4.68
N LEU A 167 13.18 -4.75 6.01
CA LEU A 167 13.57 -3.54 6.71
C LEU A 167 15.08 -3.28 6.71
N GLN A 168 15.90 -4.34 6.60
CA GLN A 168 17.37 -4.24 6.61
C GLN A 168 17.97 -4.07 5.20
N VAL A 169 17.14 -4.17 4.17
CA VAL A 169 17.53 -3.97 2.77
C VAL A 169 18.05 -2.54 2.58
N GLY A 170 19.33 -2.41 2.19
CA GLY A 170 19.96 -1.12 1.90
C GLY A 170 20.84 -0.56 3.04
N ALA A 171 20.81 -1.15 4.23
CA ALA A 171 21.72 -0.80 5.33
C ALA A 171 23.16 -1.35 5.10
N GLY A 172 23.79 -0.99 3.98
CA GLY A 172 25.20 -1.31 3.69
C GLY A 172 25.47 -2.03 2.37
N ASP A 173 24.43 -2.46 1.64
CA ASP A 173 24.59 -3.09 0.32
C ASP A 173 24.04 -2.20 -0.80
N THR A 174 24.88 -1.90 -1.78
CA THR A 174 24.48 -1.10 -2.94
C THR A 174 23.85 -2.02 -3.99
N PRO A 175 22.56 -1.89 -4.35
CA PRO A 175 22.04 -2.51 -5.57
C PRO A 175 22.86 -2.04 -6.78
N GLY A 176 23.69 -2.94 -7.31
CA GLY A 176 24.72 -2.65 -8.30
C GLY A 176 25.21 -3.90 -9.02
N LYS A 177 24.77 -4.04 -10.29
CA LYS A 177 25.41 -4.74 -11.44
C LYS A 177 26.09 -6.11 -11.22
N GLY A 178 25.78 -6.86 -10.18
CA GLY A 178 26.19 -8.27 -10.01
C GLY A 178 25.29 -9.24 -10.81
N ALA A 179 25.77 -10.45 -11.06
CA ALA A 179 25.01 -11.53 -11.72
C ALA A 179 23.82 -12.03 -10.87
N THR A 180 23.91 -11.86 -9.55
CA THR A 180 22.84 -12.01 -8.56
C THR A 180 22.62 -10.68 -7.87
N ASP A 181 21.37 -10.23 -7.81
CA ASP A 181 20.99 -8.95 -7.21
C ASP A 181 19.95 -9.28 -6.14
N LYS A 182 20.43 -9.52 -4.92
CA LYS A 182 19.63 -9.95 -3.77
C LYS A 182 18.38 -9.08 -3.53
N HIS A 183 18.44 -7.83 -3.95
CA HIS A 183 17.34 -6.87 -3.88
C HIS A 183 16.23 -7.17 -4.89
N LYS A 184 16.61 -7.59 -6.11
CA LYS A 184 15.66 -8.08 -7.12
C LYS A 184 15.11 -9.44 -6.75
N GLU A 185 15.92 -10.31 -6.16
CA GLU A 185 15.48 -11.62 -5.66
C GLU A 185 14.45 -11.44 -4.55
N THR A 186 14.74 -10.61 -3.55
CA THR A 186 13.78 -10.26 -2.49
C THR A 186 12.49 -9.68 -3.07
N LEU A 187 12.59 -8.76 -4.04
CA LEU A 187 11.40 -8.18 -4.68
C LEU A 187 10.63 -9.19 -5.54
N ALA A 188 11.30 -10.21 -6.10
CA ALA A 188 10.66 -11.29 -6.83
C ALA A 188 9.90 -12.22 -5.88
N GLU A 189 10.55 -12.68 -4.80
CA GLU A 189 9.91 -13.49 -3.75
C GLU A 189 8.68 -12.79 -3.15
N LEU A 190 8.79 -11.49 -2.87
CA LEU A 190 7.66 -10.68 -2.38
C LEU A 190 6.52 -10.61 -3.41
N ARG A 191 6.82 -10.56 -4.71
CA ARG A 191 5.79 -10.54 -5.75
C ARG A 191 5.10 -11.90 -5.85
N ASP A 192 5.85 -12.99 -5.80
CA ASP A 192 5.28 -14.34 -5.85
C ASP A 192 4.37 -14.57 -4.63
N PHE A 193 4.82 -14.20 -3.42
CA PHE A 193 3.97 -14.20 -2.23
C PHE A 193 2.74 -13.29 -2.38
N SER A 194 2.91 -12.09 -2.95
CA SER A 194 1.78 -11.18 -3.15
C SER A 194 0.73 -11.78 -4.06
N SER A 195 1.12 -12.52 -5.11
CA SER A 195 0.21 -13.26 -5.98
C SER A 195 -0.59 -14.31 -5.21
N GLU A 196 0.05 -15.07 -4.32
CA GLU A 196 -0.63 -16.03 -3.44
C GLU A 196 -1.61 -15.33 -2.48
N VAL A 197 -1.23 -14.16 -1.95
CA VAL A 197 -2.14 -13.34 -1.13
C VAL A 197 -3.34 -12.89 -1.95
N THR A 198 -3.15 -12.43 -3.19
CA THR A 198 -4.23 -12.00 -4.08
C THR A 198 -5.30 -13.07 -4.28
N GLU A 199 -4.89 -14.34 -4.41
CA GLU A 199 -5.81 -15.47 -4.63
C GLU A 199 -6.79 -15.71 -3.48
N ARG A 200 -6.45 -15.26 -2.26
CA ARG A 200 -7.31 -15.37 -1.07
C ARG A 200 -7.94 -14.05 -0.65
N LEU A 201 -7.67 -12.95 -1.35
CA LEU A 201 -8.36 -11.68 -1.08
C LEU A 201 -9.81 -11.78 -1.53
N GLU A 202 -10.69 -11.24 -0.71
CA GLU A 202 -12.09 -11.07 -1.02
C GLU A 202 -12.40 -9.59 -1.18
N TYR A 203 -13.51 -9.30 -1.85
CA TYR A 203 -14.03 -7.94 -1.91
C TYR A 203 -15.56 -7.91 -1.82
N TYR A 204 -16.06 -6.79 -1.34
CA TYR A 204 -17.47 -6.43 -1.41
C TYR A 204 -17.62 -4.93 -1.67
N ALA A 205 -18.73 -4.54 -2.29
CA ALA A 205 -19.06 -3.14 -2.51
C ALA A 205 -19.32 -2.42 -1.19
N ILE A 206 -18.87 -1.16 -1.11
CA ILE A 206 -19.13 -0.27 0.03
C ILE A 206 -19.86 1.00 -0.44
N SER A 207 -20.33 1.80 0.52
CA SER A 207 -21.05 3.03 0.20
C SER A 207 -20.24 3.99 -0.67
N ARG A 208 -20.89 4.58 -1.68
CA ARG A 208 -20.30 5.62 -2.53
C ARG A 208 -19.95 6.92 -1.79
N ASP A 209 -20.41 7.09 -0.56
CA ASP A 209 -19.93 8.16 0.33
C ASP A 209 -18.40 8.11 0.48
N TYR A 210 -17.78 6.92 0.37
CA TYR A 210 -16.33 6.73 0.40
C TYR A 210 -15.59 7.55 -0.68
N ASN A 211 -16.23 7.80 -1.84
CA ASN A 211 -15.63 8.53 -2.95
C ASN A 211 -15.34 10.00 -2.59
N ASN A 212 -16.04 10.58 -1.60
CA ASN A 212 -15.93 11.99 -1.24
C ASN A 212 -15.05 12.20 0.00
N THR A 213 -13.75 11.90 -0.14
CA THR A 213 -12.76 11.99 0.94
C THR A 213 -12.61 13.38 1.57
N ARG A 214 -12.99 14.45 0.83
CA ARG A 214 -13.04 15.83 1.37
C ARG A 214 -14.20 16.01 2.33
N LYS A 215 -15.38 15.54 1.97
CA LYS A 215 -16.56 15.57 2.84
C LYS A 215 -16.33 14.70 4.07
N LEU A 216 -15.78 13.49 3.91
CA LEU A 216 -15.44 12.63 5.04
C LEU A 216 -14.45 13.30 6.02
N ALA A 217 -13.52 14.12 5.51
CA ALA A 217 -12.63 14.91 6.36
C ALA A 217 -13.36 16.06 7.07
N ALA A 218 -14.22 16.79 6.35
CA ALA A 218 -14.97 17.92 6.89
C ALA A 218 -15.96 17.48 7.99
N ASP A 219 -16.52 16.27 7.85
CA ASP A 219 -17.49 15.70 8.78
C ASP A 219 -16.82 14.85 9.89
N ASP A 220 -15.48 14.79 9.94
CA ASP A 220 -14.69 13.94 10.86
C ASP A 220 -15.07 12.44 10.83
N ARG A 221 -15.52 11.96 9.66
CA ARG A 221 -16.00 10.59 9.48
C ARG A 221 -14.92 9.61 9.04
N ARG A 222 -13.65 10.02 8.92
CA ARG A 222 -12.57 9.11 8.44
C ARG A 222 -12.32 7.92 9.37
N ALA A 223 -12.68 8.04 10.64
CA ALA A 223 -12.61 6.98 11.65
C ALA A 223 -13.93 6.19 11.80
N ASP A 224 -14.95 6.48 10.98
CA ASP A 224 -16.26 5.81 11.02
C ASP A 224 -16.15 4.38 10.45
N PRO A 225 -16.39 3.33 11.26
CA PRO A 225 -16.30 1.94 10.80
C PRO A 225 -17.30 1.59 9.71
N SER A 226 -18.44 2.31 9.63
CA SER A 226 -19.46 2.06 8.61
C SER A 226 -18.96 2.34 7.19
N LEU A 227 -17.84 3.06 7.05
CA LEU A 227 -17.24 3.34 5.74
C LEU A 227 -16.77 2.10 4.99
N ILE A 228 -16.54 0.98 5.69
CA ILE A 228 -16.13 -0.29 5.08
C ILE A 228 -17.17 -1.39 5.29
N GLU A 229 -18.39 -1.04 5.70
CA GLU A 229 -19.47 -2.03 5.78
C GLU A 229 -19.99 -2.35 4.36
N PRO A 230 -20.37 -3.62 4.09
CA PRO A 230 -20.96 -4.00 2.82
C PRO A 230 -22.22 -3.18 2.52
N ASP A 231 -22.34 -2.70 1.28
CA ASP A 231 -23.51 -1.98 0.77
C ASP A 231 -24.24 -2.86 -0.25
N PRO A 232 -25.39 -3.48 0.11
CA PRO A 232 -26.12 -4.37 -0.78
C PRO A 232 -26.63 -3.71 -2.05
N GLU A 233 -26.93 -2.40 -2.02
CA GLU A 233 -27.36 -1.67 -3.21
C GLU A 233 -26.20 -1.51 -4.17
N MET A 234 -25.02 -1.13 -3.67
CA MET A 234 -23.82 -1.02 -4.49
C MET A 234 -23.35 -2.37 -5.01
N GLN A 235 -23.46 -3.43 -4.22
CA GLN A 235 -23.13 -4.79 -4.66
C GLN A 235 -24.04 -5.22 -5.80
N HIS A 236 -25.35 -4.98 -5.69
CA HIS A 236 -26.31 -5.25 -6.76
C HIS A 236 -25.96 -4.50 -8.06
N ILE A 237 -25.45 -3.28 -7.98
CA ILE A 237 -24.98 -2.52 -9.15
C ILE A 237 -23.78 -3.22 -9.80
N ILE A 238 -22.79 -3.70 -9.03
CA ILE A 238 -21.66 -4.46 -9.59
C ILE A 238 -22.16 -5.76 -10.25
N ASP A 239 -23.07 -6.47 -9.60
CA ASP A 239 -23.56 -7.78 -10.06
C ASP A 239 -24.42 -7.68 -11.34
N THR A 240 -25.04 -6.52 -11.60
CA THR A 240 -25.97 -6.31 -12.73
C THR A 240 -25.42 -5.44 -13.85
N ALA A 241 -24.45 -4.56 -13.57
CA ALA A 241 -23.79 -3.77 -14.59
C ALA A 241 -22.66 -4.61 -15.19
N ASP A 242 -23.00 -5.56 -16.09
CA ASP A 242 -22.12 -6.43 -16.88
C ASP A 242 -20.62 -6.15 -16.62
N PHE A 243 -20.11 -6.66 -15.51
CA PHE A 243 -18.77 -6.36 -15.06
C PHE A 243 -17.80 -7.22 -15.87
N GLU A 244 -17.23 -6.64 -16.92
CA GLU A 244 -16.05 -7.23 -17.57
C GLU A 244 -14.81 -6.82 -16.78
N PRO A 245 -14.13 -7.78 -16.11
CA PRO A 245 -12.95 -7.47 -15.32
C PRO A 245 -11.83 -6.85 -16.16
N ALA A 246 -10.99 -6.04 -15.52
CA ALA A 246 -9.91 -5.39 -16.24
C ALA A 246 -8.92 -6.43 -16.78
N LEU A 247 -8.82 -6.53 -18.12
CA LEU A 247 -7.85 -7.39 -18.78
C LEU A 247 -6.44 -7.15 -18.22
N SER A 248 -5.72 -8.22 -17.91
CA SER A 248 -4.32 -8.14 -17.50
C SER A 248 -3.48 -7.44 -18.58
N PRO A 249 -2.32 -6.86 -18.21
CA PRO A 249 -1.36 -6.33 -19.19
C PRO A 249 -1.00 -7.34 -20.30
N LYS A 250 -0.99 -8.64 -19.98
CA LYS A 250 -0.75 -9.74 -20.93
C LYS A 250 -1.93 -9.92 -21.90
N GLU A 251 -3.17 -9.91 -21.41
CA GLU A 251 -4.38 -10.02 -22.23
C GLU A 251 -4.59 -8.78 -23.12
N ARG A 252 -4.36 -7.58 -22.59
CA ARG A 252 -4.38 -6.34 -23.39
C ARG A 252 -3.37 -6.36 -24.53
N LYS A 253 -2.23 -7.02 -24.34
CA LYS A 253 -1.19 -7.16 -25.37
C LYS A 253 -1.55 -8.24 -26.39
N ALA A 254 -2.29 -9.27 -26.01
CA ALA A 254 -2.77 -10.33 -26.91
C ALA A 254 -3.94 -9.86 -27.80
N GLN A 255 -4.67 -8.83 -27.40
CA GLN A 255 -5.77 -8.22 -28.15
C GLN A 255 -5.33 -7.06 -29.09
N ARG A 256 -4.04 -6.71 -29.11
CA ARG A 256 -3.46 -5.67 -29.98
C ARG A 256 -2.65 -6.30 -31.10
#